data_AF-Q8M1C6-F1
#
_entry.id   AF-Q8M1C6-F1
#
_cell.length_a   1.000
_cell.length_b   1.000
_cell.length_c   1.000
_cell.angle_alpha   90.00
_cell.angle_beta   90.00
_cell.angle_gamma   90.00
#
_symmetry.space_group_name_H-M   'P 1'
#
loop_
_entity.id
_entity.type
_entity.pdbx_description
1 polymer ?
#
loop_
_entity_poly.entity_id
_entity_poly.type
_entity_poly.pdbx_seq_one_letter_code
_entity_poly.pdbx_strand_id
1 'polypeptide(L)'
;LMIVFLISSLVLYIISLMLTTKLTHTSTMDAQEVETIWTILPAIILILIALPSLRILYMMDEINNPSLTVKTMGHQWYWSYEYTDYEDLSFDSYMIPTSELKPGELRLLEVDNRVVLPMEMTIRMLVSSEDVLHSWAVPSLGLKTDAIPGRLNQTTLMSTRPGLYYGQCSEI
;
A
#
# COMPACT_ATOMS: atom_id res chain seq x y z
N LEU A 1 13.99 -4.85 -0.38
CA LEU A 1 14.30 -5.75 -1.53
C LEU A 1 15.72 -6.34 -1.46
N MET A 2 16.77 -5.53 -1.28
CA MET A 2 18.17 -6.01 -1.21
C MET A 2 18.44 -7.05 -0.11
N ILE A 3 17.94 -6.83 1.12
CA ILE A 3 18.11 -7.79 2.22
C ILE A 3 17.44 -9.13 1.92
N VAL A 4 16.23 -9.10 1.33
CA VAL A 4 15.50 -10.32 0.94
C VAL A 4 16.29 -11.11 -0.10
N PHE A 5 16.82 -10.45 -1.12
CA PHE A 5 17.70 -11.09 -2.12
C PHE A 5 18.99 -11.65 -1.50
N LEU A 6 19.61 -10.92 -0.58
CA LEU A 6 20.82 -11.39 0.10
C LEU A 6 20.54 -12.67 0.88
N ILE A 7 19.46 -12.71 1.67
CA ILE A 7 19.12 -13.88 2.49
C ILE A 7 18.70 -15.05 1.59
N SER A 8 17.85 -14.82 0.58
CA SER A 8 17.40 -15.90 -0.30
C SER A 8 18.53 -16.52 -1.12
N SER A 9 19.45 -15.69 -1.63
CA SER A 9 20.65 -16.16 -2.33
C SER A 9 21.63 -16.87 -1.40
N LEU A 10 21.81 -16.40 -0.16
CA LEU A 10 22.63 -17.07 0.86
C LEU A 10 22.09 -18.46 1.20
N VAL A 11 20.77 -18.57 1.45
CA VAL A 11 20.13 -19.86 1.75
C VAL A 11 20.27 -20.81 0.56
N LEU A 12 20.01 -20.33 -0.67
CA LEU A 12 20.17 -21.13 -1.88
C LEU A 12 21.63 -21.62 -2.03
N TYR A 13 22.59 -20.73 -1.77
CA TYR A 13 24.01 -21.07 -1.81
C TYR A 13 24.37 -22.14 -0.77
N ILE A 14 23.93 -21.98 0.49
CA ILE A 14 24.18 -22.97 1.56
C ILE A 14 23.59 -24.33 1.18
N ILE A 15 22.36 -24.38 0.66
CA ILE A 15 21.75 -25.64 0.21
C ILE A 15 22.61 -26.29 -0.88
N SER A 16 23.03 -25.53 -1.89
CA SER A 16 23.88 -26.05 -2.98
C SER A 16 25.24 -26.54 -2.48
N LEU A 17 25.83 -25.85 -1.50
CA LEU A 17 27.11 -26.20 -0.90
C LEU A 17 27.03 -27.51 -0.11
N MET A 18 25.97 -27.69 0.68
CA MET A 18 25.79 -28.88 1.52
C MET A 18 25.53 -30.14 0.69
N LEU A 19 24.96 -30.01 -0.51
CA LEU A 19 24.59 -31.15 -1.37
C LEU A 19 25.68 -31.58 -2.37
N THR A 20 26.73 -30.78 -2.57
CA THR A 20 27.69 -31.00 -3.68
C THR A 20 29.01 -31.65 -3.28
N THR A 21 29.27 -31.82 -1.99
CA THR A 21 30.51 -32.46 -1.51
C THR A 21 30.35 -33.98 -1.31
N LYS A 22 31.43 -34.74 -1.54
CA LYS A 22 31.51 -36.16 -1.17
C LYS A 22 32.04 -36.39 0.24
N LEU A 23 32.55 -35.35 0.90
CA LEU A 23 33.08 -35.43 2.26
C LEU A 23 31.93 -35.65 3.26
N THR A 24 32.17 -36.48 4.27
CA THR A 24 31.16 -36.82 5.28
C THR A 24 31.66 -36.54 6.69
N HIS A 25 30.78 -35.96 7.51
CA HIS A 25 30.97 -35.87 8.95
C HIS A 25 29.64 -36.23 9.63
N THR A 26 29.59 -37.39 10.29
CA THR A 26 28.37 -37.93 10.93
C THR A 26 28.51 -38.07 12.45
N SER A 27 29.67 -37.73 13.00
CA SER A 27 29.88 -37.58 14.44
C SER A 27 29.11 -36.37 14.99
N THR A 28 28.90 -36.37 16.30
CA THR A 28 28.27 -35.26 17.02
C THR A 28 29.01 -33.94 16.78
N MET A 29 28.26 -32.91 16.40
CA MET A 29 28.74 -31.53 16.27
C MET A 29 28.14 -30.69 17.40
N ASP A 30 28.96 -29.86 18.03
CA ASP A 30 28.47 -28.86 18.99
C ASP A 30 27.78 -27.70 18.23
N ALA A 31 26.67 -27.20 18.78
CA ALA A 31 25.81 -26.23 18.10
C ALA A 31 25.86 -24.81 18.71
N GLN A 32 26.45 -24.64 19.90
CA GLN A 32 26.28 -23.40 20.66
C GLN A 32 26.88 -22.17 19.93
N GLU A 33 28.04 -22.34 19.29
CA GLU A 33 28.69 -21.23 18.58
C GLU A 33 27.89 -20.81 17.32
N VAL A 34 27.38 -21.78 16.55
CA VAL A 34 26.58 -21.47 15.35
C VAL A 34 25.21 -20.88 15.72
N GLU A 35 24.61 -21.36 16.82
CA GLU A 35 23.36 -20.82 17.35
C GLU A 35 23.49 -19.34 17.74
N THR A 36 24.61 -18.98 18.34
CA THR A 36 24.89 -17.58 18.71
C THR A 36 24.95 -16.70 17.45
N ILE A 37 25.63 -17.16 16.39
CA ILE A 37 25.76 -16.42 15.13
C ILE A 37 24.41 -16.26 14.42
N TRP A 38 23.65 -17.34 14.20
CA TRP A 38 22.38 -17.27 13.49
C TRP A 38 21.25 -16.61 14.28
N THR A 39 21.48 -16.30 15.56
CA THR A 39 20.51 -15.55 16.38
C THR A 39 20.83 -14.07 16.40
N ILE A 40 22.09 -13.70 16.65
CA ILE A 40 22.52 -12.30 16.72
C ILE A 40 22.46 -11.64 15.34
N LEU A 41 22.87 -12.34 14.28
CA LEU A 41 22.92 -11.75 12.94
C LEU A 41 21.53 -11.35 12.40
N PRO A 42 20.48 -12.21 12.47
CA PRO A 42 19.12 -11.79 12.11
C PRO A 42 18.56 -10.69 13.01
N ALA A 43 18.88 -10.68 14.31
CA ALA A 43 18.45 -9.61 15.20
C ALA A 43 18.97 -8.23 14.75
N ILE A 44 20.25 -8.15 14.35
CA ILE A 44 20.84 -6.93 13.79
C ILE A 44 20.13 -6.53 12.48
N ILE A 45 19.88 -7.50 11.59
CA ILE A 45 19.18 -7.25 10.32
C ILE A 45 17.78 -6.67 10.57
N LEU A 46 17.04 -7.20 11.56
CA LEU A 46 15.71 -6.68 11.91
C LEU A 46 15.78 -5.23 12.41
N ILE A 47 16.76 -4.87 13.24
CA ILE A 47 16.96 -3.49 13.69
C ILE A 47 17.22 -2.54 12.51
N LEU A 48 18.07 -2.96 11.56
CA LEU A 48 18.38 -2.18 10.37
C LEU A 48 17.16 -1.96 9.45
N ILE A 49 16.19 -2.87 9.45
CA ILE A 49 14.92 -2.72 8.74
C ILE A 49 13.95 -1.83 9.54
N ALA A 50 13.87 -2.04 10.85
CA ALA A 50 12.91 -1.37 11.72
C ALA A 50 13.14 0.15 11.78
N LEU A 51 14.39 0.60 11.91
CA LEU A 51 14.72 2.02 12.03
C LEU A 51 14.20 2.89 10.85
N PRO A 52 14.52 2.60 9.58
CA PRO A 52 13.98 3.36 8.45
C PRO A 52 12.46 3.16 8.29
N SER A 53 11.94 1.97 8.61
CA SER A 53 10.50 1.70 8.54
C SER A 53 9.71 2.58 9.51
N LEU A 54 10.15 2.67 10.76
CA LEU A 54 9.52 3.50 11.78
C LEU A 54 9.63 4.98 11.42
N ARG A 55 10.77 5.43 10.87
CA ARG A 55 10.92 6.80 10.39
C ARG A 55 9.85 7.16 9.35
N ILE A 56 9.64 6.30 8.34
CA ILE A 56 8.63 6.54 7.30
C ILE A 56 7.23 6.52 7.90
N LEU A 57 6.94 5.58 8.80
CA LEU A 57 5.64 5.49 9.49
C LEU A 57 5.27 6.82 10.18
N TYR A 58 6.19 7.39 10.94
CA TYR A 58 5.94 8.67 11.63
C TYR A 58 5.87 9.86 10.66
N MET A 59 6.65 9.86 9.58
CA MET A 59 6.57 10.91 8.56
C MET A 59 5.23 10.89 7.80
N MET A 60 4.60 9.73 7.64
CA MET A 60 3.28 9.61 7.01
C MET A 60 2.14 10.11 7.90
N ASP A 61 2.29 9.97 9.22
CA ASP A 61 1.31 10.41 10.22
C ASP A 61 1.51 11.86 10.67
N GLU A 62 2.55 12.53 10.17
CA GLU A 62 2.88 13.90 10.54
C GLU A 62 1.71 14.86 10.20
N ILE A 63 1.42 15.78 11.12
CA ILE A 63 0.27 16.68 10.99
C ILE A 63 0.57 17.71 9.91
N ASN A 64 -0.03 17.48 8.74
CA ASN A 64 -0.03 18.44 7.65
C ASN A 64 -1.32 19.26 7.73
N ASN A 65 -1.25 20.57 7.50
CA ASN A 65 -2.45 21.42 7.36
C ASN A 65 -2.99 21.25 5.93
N PRO A 66 -4.07 20.46 5.71
CA PRO A 66 -4.59 20.25 4.37
C PRO A 66 -5.29 21.53 3.88
N SER A 67 -5.19 21.78 2.58
CA SER A 67 -5.89 22.90 1.94
C SER A 67 -7.28 22.54 1.43
N LEU A 68 -7.57 21.24 1.31
CA LEU A 68 -8.83 20.68 0.84
C LEU A 68 -9.13 19.38 1.58
N THR A 69 -10.38 19.17 1.96
CA THR A 69 -10.91 17.90 2.47
C THR A 69 -11.88 17.31 1.46
N VAL A 70 -11.69 16.04 1.13
CA VAL A 70 -12.60 15.27 0.28
C VAL A 70 -13.01 14.01 1.03
N LYS A 71 -14.30 13.73 1.07
CA LYS A 71 -14.82 12.48 1.61
C LYS A 71 -15.08 11.50 0.48
N THR A 72 -14.82 10.23 0.73
CA THR A 72 -15.23 9.14 -0.15
C THR A 72 -15.97 8.07 0.65
N MET A 73 -17.08 7.63 0.08
CA MET A 73 -17.92 6.58 0.64
C MET A 73 -17.91 5.38 -0.31
N GLY A 74 -17.63 4.20 0.23
CA GLY A 74 -17.71 2.94 -0.51
C GLY A 74 -19.14 2.38 -0.50
N HIS A 75 -19.55 1.83 -1.64
CA HIS A 75 -20.84 1.18 -1.88
C HIS A 75 -20.67 -0.09 -2.72
N GLN A 76 -21.64 -1.00 -2.67
CA GLN A 76 -21.75 -2.13 -3.60
C GLN A 76 -22.36 -1.67 -4.94
N TRP A 77 -21.63 -1.49 -6.05
CA TRP A 77 -20.17 -1.59 -6.29
C TRP A 77 -19.67 -0.33 -7.01
N TYR A 78 -19.58 0.77 -6.27
CA TYR A 78 -19.12 2.07 -6.75
C TYR A 78 -18.57 2.91 -5.59
N TRP A 79 -18.02 4.07 -5.91
CA TRP A 79 -17.59 5.05 -4.91
C TRP A 79 -18.37 6.34 -5.09
N SER A 80 -18.80 6.97 -4.01
CA SER A 80 -19.22 8.37 -4.05
C SER A 80 -18.13 9.27 -3.47
N TYR A 81 -18.09 10.52 -3.94
CA TYR A 81 -17.13 11.53 -3.48
C TYR A 81 -17.88 12.80 -3.11
N GLU A 82 -17.49 13.42 -2.00
CA GLU A 82 -18.09 14.66 -1.47
C GLU A 82 -17.00 15.72 -1.22
N TYR A 83 -17.25 16.93 -1.71
CA TYR A 83 -16.37 18.10 -1.58
C TYR A 83 -17.11 19.21 -0.82
N THR A 84 -17.21 19.10 0.49
CA THR A 84 -18.12 19.96 1.30
C THR A 84 -17.47 21.23 1.87
N ASP A 85 -16.21 21.54 1.51
CA ASP A 85 -15.49 22.69 2.09
C ASP A 85 -16.03 24.06 1.61
N TYR A 86 -16.70 24.11 0.44
CA TYR A 86 -17.23 25.36 -0.13
C TYR A 86 -18.70 25.26 -0.56
N GLU A 87 -19.05 24.20 -1.30
CA GLU A 87 -20.42 23.92 -1.74
C GLU A 87 -20.73 22.44 -1.49
N ASP A 88 -22.00 22.06 -1.46
CA ASP A 88 -22.40 20.66 -1.31
C ASP A 88 -22.28 19.92 -2.66
N LEU A 89 -21.04 19.74 -3.13
CA LEU A 89 -20.75 18.98 -4.34
C LEU A 89 -20.56 17.50 -4.00
N SER A 90 -21.40 16.63 -4.57
CA SER A 90 -21.24 15.19 -4.52
C SER A 90 -21.58 14.51 -5.84
N PHE A 91 -20.95 13.36 -6.10
CA PHE A 91 -21.21 12.53 -7.29
C PHE A 91 -20.80 11.08 -7.07
N ASP A 92 -21.40 10.18 -7.85
CA ASP A 92 -21.05 8.76 -7.89
C ASP A 92 -20.04 8.48 -9.01
N SER A 93 -19.18 7.50 -8.78
CA SER A 93 -18.11 7.05 -9.68
C SER A 93 -18.24 5.54 -9.92
N TYR A 94 -18.77 5.18 -11.08
CA TYR A 94 -18.96 3.81 -11.53
C TYR A 94 -17.92 3.41 -12.57
N MET A 95 -17.54 2.14 -12.56
CA MET A 95 -16.69 1.57 -13.60
C MET A 95 -17.42 1.55 -14.94
N ILE A 96 -16.76 2.05 -16.00
CA ILE A 96 -17.33 2.01 -17.34
C ILE A 96 -17.40 0.56 -17.83
N PRO A 97 -18.57 0.07 -18.29
CA PRO A 97 -18.70 -1.26 -18.86
C PRO A 97 -17.73 -1.48 -20.03
N THR A 98 -17.13 -2.66 -20.13
CA THR A 98 -16.12 -2.94 -21.17
C THR A 98 -16.65 -2.74 -22.60
N SER A 99 -17.95 -2.91 -22.82
CA SER A 99 -18.62 -2.67 -24.11
C SER A 99 -18.75 -1.19 -24.49
N GLU A 100 -18.63 -0.28 -23.53
CA GLU A 100 -18.83 1.16 -23.71
C GLU A 100 -17.51 1.94 -23.73
N LEU A 101 -16.38 1.25 -23.56
CA LEU A 101 -15.06 1.86 -23.59
C LEU A 101 -14.72 2.44 -24.97
N LYS A 102 -14.13 3.63 -24.96
CA LYS A 102 -13.60 4.27 -26.17
C LYS A 102 -12.22 3.70 -26.52
N PRO A 103 -11.78 3.79 -27.78
CA PRO A 103 -10.45 3.36 -28.17
C PRO A 103 -9.35 4.04 -27.33
N GLY A 104 -8.52 3.23 -26.65
CA GLY A 104 -7.43 3.71 -25.79
C GLY A 104 -7.75 3.71 -24.29
N GLU A 105 -9.01 3.52 -23.89
CA GLU A 105 -9.43 3.43 -22.49
C GLU A 105 -9.06 2.09 -21.84
N LEU A 106 -8.81 2.13 -20.52
CA LEU A 106 -8.35 0.98 -19.75
C LEU A 106 -9.51 0.13 -19.22
N ARG A 107 -9.56 -1.13 -19.66
CA ARG A 107 -10.52 -2.12 -19.17
C ARG A 107 -10.41 -2.30 -17.65
N LEU A 108 -11.54 -2.22 -16.95
CA LEU A 108 -11.68 -2.36 -15.49
C LEU A 108 -11.04 -1.25 -14.63
N LEU A 109 -10.61 -0.15 -15.24
CA LEU A 109 -9.97 0.96 -14.51
C LEU A 109 -10.63 2.30 -14.80
N GLU A 110 -11.20 2.50 -15.99
CA GLU A 110 -11.94 3.72 -16.26
C GLU A 110 -13.25 3.79 -15.47
N VAL A 111 -13.53 5.01 -15.03
CA VAL A 111 -14.78 5.38 -14.35
C VAL A 111 -15.47 6.50 -15.12
N ASP A 112 -16.78 6.59 -14.98
CA ASP A 112 -17.60 7.61 -15.61
C ASP A 112 -17.28 9.02 -15.09
N ASN A 113 -17.18 9.18 -13.76
CA ASN A 113 -16.84 10.41 -13.08
C ASN A 113 -15.53 10.24 -12.31
N ARG A 114 -14.51 11.02 -12.70
CA ARG A 114 -13.20 11.00 -12.05
C ARG A 114 -13.17 11.95 -10.86
N VAL A 115 -12.44 11.56 -9.82
CA VAL A 115 -12.12 12.43 -8.68
C VAL A 115 -11.09 13.46 -9.12
N VAL A 116 -11.53 14.69 -9.36
CA VAL A 116 -10.63 15.78 -9.77
C VAL A 116 -10.06 16.45 -8.53
N LEU A 117 -8.72 16.53 -8.46
CA LEU A 117 -8.00 17.08 -7.32
C LEU A 117 -6.90 18.04 -7.81
N PRO A 118 -6.59 19.11 -7.06
CA PRO A 118 -5.47 19.98 -7.37
C PRO A 118 -4.13 19.27 -7.12
N MET A 119 -3.19 19.38 -8.07
CA MET A 119 -1.82 18.90 -7.88
C MET A 119 -1.03 19.82 -6.94
N GLU A 120 0.04 19.31 -6.35
CA GLU A 120 0.97 20.04 -5.47
C GLU A 120 0.31 20.65 -4.21
N MET A 121 -0.86 20.16 -3.84
CA MET A 121 -1.57 20.56 -2.62
C MET A 121 -1.74 19.36 -1.69
N THR A 122 -1.68 19.62 -0.38
CA THR A 122 -1.99 18.63 0.65
C THR A 122 -3.50 18.52 0.77
N ILE A 123 -4.03 17.32 0.52
CA ILE A 123 -5.46 17.01 0.55
C ILE A 123 -5.70 16.00 1.67
N ARG A 124 -6.73 16.25 2.48
CA ARG A 124 -7.22 15.27 3.46
C ARG A 124 -8.30 14.43 2.81
N MET A 125 -8.06 13.13 2.69
CA MET A 125 -9.09 12.17 2.30
C MET A 125 -9.74 11.59 3.57
N LEU A 126 -11.06 11.62 3.63
CA LEU A 126 -11.86 10.96 4.65
C LEU A 126 -12.57 9.76 4.02
N VAL A 127 -12.31 8.56 4.51
CA VAL A 127 -12.74 7.30 3.92
C VAL A 127 -13.68 6.58 4.87
N SER A 128 -14.87 6.21 4.39
CA SER A 128 -15.87 5.43 5.12
C SER A 128 -16.69 4.58 4.12
N SER A 129 -17.61 3.77 4.62
CA SER A 129 -18.56 3.00 3.82
C SER A 129 -19.99 3.24 4.30
N GLU A 130 -20.97 3.06 3.41
CA GLU A 130 -22.41 3.05 3.75
C GLU A 130 -23.01 1.64 3.86
N ASP A 131 -22.27 0.59 3.46
CA ASP A 131 -22.77 -0.79 3.47
C ASP A 131 -21.81 -1.79 4.13
N VAL A 132 -20.91 -2.42 3.38
CA VAL A 132 -19.94 -3.43 3.81
C VAL A 132 -18.55 -2.84 3.86
N LEU A 133 -17.54 -3.65 4.21
CA LEU A 133 -16.16 -3.19 4.14
C LEU A 133 -15.76 -2.99 2.67
N HIS A 134 -15.12 -1.86 2.39
CA HIS A 134 -14.38 -1.62 1.16
C HIS A 134 -12.96 -1.15 1.53
N SER A 135 -12.09 -0.94 0.56
CA SER A 135 -10.80 -0.28 0.82
C SER A 135 -10.40 0.59 -0.35
N TRP A 136 -10.25 1.88 -0.07
CA TRP A 136 -9.91 2.91 -1.04
C TRP A 136 -8.39 2.95 -1.22
N ALA A 137 -7.91 2.59 -2.41
CA ALA A 137 -6.48 2.46 -2.69
C ALA A 137 -6.08 3.12 -4.00
N VAL A 138 -4.99 3.89 -3.97
CA VAL A 138 -4.34 4.49 -5.14
C VAL A 138 -2.84 4.18 -5.05
N PRO A 139 -2.37 3.06 -5.61
CA PRO A 139 -1.02 2.54 -5.36
C PRO A 139 0.11 3.49 -5.76
N SER A 140 -0.07 4.25 -6.86
CA SER A 140 0.92 5.23 -7.33
C SER A 140 1.15 6.39 -6.37
N LEU A 141 0.21 6.65 -5.46
CA LEU A 141 0.32 7.64 -4.39
C LEU A 141 0.69 7.01 -3.04
N GLY A 142 0.88 5.68 -2.98
CA GLY A 142 1.16 4.96 -1.74
C GLY A 142 -0.01 4.93 -0.76
N LEU A 143 -1.25 5.06 -1.26
CA LEU A 143 -2.45 5.16 -0.44
C LEU A 143 -3.22 3.85 -0.45
N LYS A 144 -3.58 3.39 0.74
CA LYS A 144 -4.61 2.38 0.99
C LYS A 144 -5.27 2.69 2.33
N THR A 145 -6.58 2.82 2.37
CA THR A 145 -7.33 3.09 3.60
C THR A 145 -8.67 2.39 3.55
N ASP A 146 -8.95 1.60 4.57
CA ASP A 146 -10.18 0.82 4.65
C ASP A 146 -11.39 1.74 4.88
N ALA A 147 -12.44 1.48 4.13
CA ALA A 147 -13.74 2.11 4.25
C ALA A 147 -14.63 1.22 5.14
N ILE A 148 -14.82 1.66 6.39
CA ILE A 148 -15.49 0.88 7.42
C ILE A 148 -16.81 1.57 7.77
N PRO A 149 -17.97 0.89 7.70
CA PRO A 149 -19.24 1.49 8.07
C PRO A 149 -19.23 2.06 9.49
N GLY A 150 -19.67 3.31 9.63
CA GLY A 150 -19.69 4.01 10.92
C GLY A 150 -18.33 4.49 11.43
N ARG A 151 -17.25 4.39 10.64
CA ARG A 151 -15.92 4.90 11.00
C ARG A 151 -15.35 5.77 9.88
N LEU A 152 -14.93 6.97 10.24
CA LEU A 152 -14.29 7.92 9.34
C LEU A 152 -12.77 7.82 9.47
N ASN A 153 -12.13 7.08 8.55
CA ASN A 153 -10.67 7.01 8.49
C ASN A 153 -10.11 8.22 7.74
N GLN A 154 -8.91 8.67 8.11
CA GLN A 154 -8.23 9.80 7.47
C GLN A 154 -6.94 9.32 6.81
N THR A 155 -6.66 9.83 5.62
CA THR A 155 -5.34 9.73 4.99
C THR A 155 -4.98 11.02 4.27
N THR A 156 -3.68 11.28 4.10
CA THR A 156 -3.19 12.49 3.44
C THR A 156 -2.75 12.16 2.02
N LEU A 157 -3.28 12.89 1.05
CA LEU A 157 -2.95 12.77 -0.36
C LEU A 157 -2.21 14.01 -0.84
N MET A 158 -1.09 13.81 -1.55
CA MET A 158 -0.41 14.87 -2.29
C MET A 158 0.20 14.27 -3.56
N SER A 159 -0.14 14.84 -4.72
CA SER A 159 0.53 14.50 -5.98
C SER A 159 1.50 15.58 -6.38
N THR A 160 2.74 15.20 -6.69
CA THR A 160 3.78 16.11 -7.20
C THR A 160 3.73 16.31 -8.71
N ARG A 161 2.81 15.63 -9.41
CA ARG A 161 2.69 15.70 -10.87
C ARG A 161 1.22 15.69 -11.29
N PRO A 162 0.87 16.35 -12.40
CA PRO A 162 -0.45 16.19 -13.00
C PRO A 162 -0.56 14.82 -13.65
N GLY A 163 -1.77 14.28 -13.75
CA GLY A 163 -2.03 13.04 -14.47
C GLY A 163 -3.28 12.30 -14.01
N LEU A 164 -3.46 11.10 -14.56
CA LEU A 164 -4.48 10.15 -14.13
C LEU A 164 -3.83 9.08 -13.26
N TYR A 165 -4.36 8.91 -12.05
CA TYR A 165 -3.90 7.92 -11.08
C TYR A 165 -5.04 6.96 -10.81
N TYR A 166 -4.80 5.68 -11.08
CA TYR A 166 -5.83 4.65 -10.97
C TYR A 166 -5.69 3.87 -9.67
N GLY A 167 -6.82 3.34 -9.22
CA GLY A 167 -6.99 2.58 -8.01
C GLY A 167 -8.07 1.52 -8.18
N GLN A 168 -8.12 0.55 -7.28
CA GLN A 168 -9.18 -0.46 -7.24
C GLN A 168 -9.57 -0.71 -5.77
N CYS A 169 -10.81 -1.17 -5.56
CA CYS A 169 -11.22 -1.65 -4.24
C CYS A 169 -10.25 -2.76 -3.80
N SER A 170 -9.74 -2.63 -2.56
CA SER A 170 -8.71 -3.51 -2.01
C SER A 170 -9.20 -4.33 -0.80
N GLU A 171 -10.52 -4.56 -0.74
CA GLU A 171 -11.24 -5.41 0.22
C GLU A 171 -12.34 -6.19 -0.53
N ILE A 172 -12.70 -7.39 -0.04
CA ILE A 172 -13.58 -8.35 -0.73
C ILE A 172 -15.08 -8.12 -0.51
#